data_AF-A0A8D8YL49-F1
#
_entry.id   AF-A0A8D8YL49-F1
#
_cell.length_a   1.000
_cell.length_b   1.000
_cell.length_c   1.000
_cell.angle_alpha   90.00
_cell.angle_beta   90.00
_cell.angle_gamma   90.00
#
_symmetry.space_group_name_H-M   'P 1'
#
loop_
_entity.id
_entity.type
_entity.pdbx_description
1 polymer ?
#
loop_
_entity_poly.entity_id
_entity_poly.type
_entity_poly.pdbx_seq_one_letter_code
_entity_poly.pdbx_strand_id
1 'polypeptide(L)'
;MSLAVADWLVGIFVMPFAVALHITGSWEFGWILCDIWISLDVCLCTASILSLCAISIDRYLAVTQPLTYSRKTRSKKLALYMILCVWLLALVITCPPILGWYDKDRHRDKKCGYNQNRGYVVFSGMGSFFIPLLVVLYVYAKISCVIARRHNNLEALNQQHNLGRHEMIKHTCSHHHHHHHQHKPNHDESDKSEKGSSESEENLKAHNNNNNHHVLERERRKSQASCSLSLQRGLRLADKCTRVSSLKRESKTAQTLSVVVGGFIACWLPFFIVYLANPFLPDGTISPLLSSSLTWLGWLNSAINPFIYAFYSPDFRLAFWRLTIKHCNKSKRSRAQRAHMNMLDSSCRMRKQNHVTYNLRHHS
;
A
#
# COMPACT_ATOMS: atom_id res chain seq x y z
N MET A 1 10.93 -3.30 -7.35
CA MET A 1 12.11 -3.95 -7.94
C MET A 1 13.11 -2.90 -8.41
N SER A 2 12.79 -2.03 -9.38
CA SER A 2 13.74 -1.00 -9.86
C SER A 2 14.35 -0.14 -8.74
N LEU A 3 13.54 0.43 -7.84
CA LEU A 3 14.05 1.23 -6.72
C LEU A 3 15.01 0.43 -5.81
N ALA A 4 14.65 -0.81 -5.47
CA ALA A 4 15.48 -1.67 -4.62
C ALA A 4 16.83 -2.04 -5.27
N VAL A 5 16.88 -2.18 -6.60
CA VAL A 5 18.14 -2.40 -7.33
C VAL A 5 19.01 -1.15 -7.25
N ALA A 6 18.43 0.04 -7.45
CA ALA A 6 19.17 1.30 -7.33
C ALA A 6 19.75 1.47 -5.91
N ASP A 7 18.93 1.25 -4.87
CA ASP A 7 19.38 1.34 -3.47
C ASP A 7 20.49 0.34 -3.13
N TRP A 8 20.40 -0.89 -3.65
CA TRP A 8 21.45 -1.90 -3.48
C TRP A 8 22.76 -1.48 -4.14
N LEU A 9 22.69 -0.93 -5.35
CA LEU A 9 23.87 -0.45 -6.06
C LEU A 9 24.53 0.73 -5.33
N VAL A 10 23.75 1.63 -4.72
CA VAL A 10 24.29 2.71 -3.87
C VAL A 10 25.03 2.12 -2.66
N GLY A 11 24.43 1.14 -1.98
CA GLY A 11 25.07 0.49 -0.82
C GLY A 11 26.37 -0.24 -1.13
N ILE A 12 26.49 -0.84 -2.33
CA ILE A 12 27.68 -1.61 -2.73
C ILE A 12 28.76 -0.73 -3.35
N PHE A 13 28.39 0.23 -4.22
CA PHE A 13 29.35 0.96 -5.04
C PHE A 13 29.54 2.42 -4.67
N VAL A 14 28.59 3.04 -3.96
CA VAL A 14 28.69 4.47 -3.61
C VAL A 14 29.17 4.62 -2.17
N MET A 15 28.53 3.93 -1.23
CA MET A 15 28.82 4.08 0.20
C MET A 15 30.25 3.69 0.61
N PRO A 16 30.84 2.56 0.14
CA PRO A 16 32.19 2.18 0.60
C PRO A 16 33.28 3.18 0.18
N PHE A 17 33.18 3.73 -1.02
CA PHE A 17 34.11 4.77 -1.51
C PHE A 17 33.92 6.10 -0.76
N ALA A 18 32.69 6.44 -0.40
CA ALA A 18 32.40 7.60 0.43
C ALA A 18 33.01 7.46 1.85
N VAL A 19 32.88 6.27 2.46
CA VAL A 19 33.51 5.96 3.75
C VAL A 19 35.02 6.06 3.64
N ALA A 20 35.61 5.47 2.58
CA ALA A 20 37.04 5.53 2.36
C ALA A 20 37.55 6.98 2.30
N LEU A 21 36.89 7.84 1.51
CA LEU A 21 37.21 9.27 1.42
C LEU A 21 37.07 9.99 2.76
N HIS A 22 36.06 9.64 3.57
CA HIS A 22 35.88 10.25 4.89
C HIS A 22 36.99 9.88 5.88
N ILE A 23 37.50 8.65 5.81
CA ILE A 23 38.59 8.16 6.67
C ILE A 23 39.95 8.72 6.20
N THR A 24 40.21 8.75 4.89
CA THR A 24 41.50 9.18 4.35
C THR A 24 41.63 10.70 4.27
N GLY A 25 40.52 11.44 4.16
CA GLY A 25 40.50 12.89 4.00
C GLY A 25 40.95 13.40 2.61
N SER A 26 41.54 12.53 1.78
CA SER A 26 41.95 12.79 0.40
C SER A 26 41.53 11.65 -0.54
N TRP A 27 41.40 11.95 -1.84
CA TRP A 27 41.09 10.95 -2.86
C TRP A 27 42.37 10.43 -3.52
N GLU A 28 42.77 9.20 -3.19
CA GLU A 28 44.00 8.57 -3.71
C GLU A 28 43.74 7.58 -4.87
N PHE A 29 42.49 7.34 -5.26
CA PHE A 29 42.14 6.34 -6.28
C PHE A 29 42.23 6.83 -7.74
N GLY A 30 42.75 8.04 -7.94
CA GLY A 30 42.90 8.67 -9.25
C GLY A 30 41.61 9.28 -9.82
N TRP A 31 41.75 10.13 -10.83
CA TRP A 31 40.66 10.92 -11.39
C TRP A 31 39.61 10.07 -12.13
N ILE A 32 40.03 8.99 -12.81
CA ILE A 32 39.13 8.08 -13.54
C ILE A 32 38.09 7.46 -12.60
N LEU A 33 38.54 6.95 -11.45
CA LEU A 33 37.63 6.33 -10.50
C LEU A 33 36.72 7.36 -9.82
N CYS A 34 37.22 8.58 -9.58
CA CYS A 34 36.38 9.67 -9.09
C CYS A 34 35.23 9.99 -10.05
N ASP A 35 35.52 10.08 -11.34
CA ASP A 35 34.54 10.43 -12.35
C ASP A 35 33.49 9.31 -12.53
N ILE A 36 33.93 8.04 -12.52
CA ILE A 36 33.02 6.89 -12.52
C ILE A 36 32.15 6.89 -11.26
N TRP A 37 32.74 7.09 -10.08
CA TRP A 37 32.02 7.05 -8.80
C TRP A 37 30.97 8.16 -8.71
N ILE A 38 31.34 9.41 -9.01
CA ILE A 38 30.41 10.55 -9.01
C ILE A 38 29.31 10.38 -10.07
N SER A 39 29.65 9.89 -11.26
CA SER A 39 28.66 9.62 -12.31
C SER A 39 27.68 8.53 -11.88
N LEU A 40 28.19 7.45 -11.27
CA LEU A 40 27.36 6.36 -10.77
C LEU A 40 26.43 6.83 -9.65
N ASP A 41 26.92 7.63 -8.70
CA ASP A 41 26.11 8.22 -7.63
C ASP A 41 24.99 9.11 -8.19
N VAL A 42 25.31 10.03 -9.12
CA VAL A 42 24.31 10.89 -9.77
C VAL A 42 23.27 10.06 -10.53
N CYS A 43 23.70 9.03 -11.28
CA CYS A 43 22.81 8.16 -12.03
C CYS A 43 21.85 7.40 -11.13
N LEU A 44 22.37 6.76 -10.07
CA LEU A 44 21.57 5.94 -9.15
C LEU A 44 20.62 6.80 -8.33
N CYS A 45 21.06 7.97 -7.85
CA CYS A 45 20.19 8.90 -7.13
C CYS A 45 19.07 9.43 -8.03
N THR A 46 19.40 9.81 -9.28
CA THR A 46 18.42 10.25 -10.28
C THR A 46 17.42 9.13 -10.60
N ALA A 47 17.90 7.90 -10.83
CA ALA A 47 17.04 6.75 -11.09
C ALA A 47 16.10 6.46 -9.92
N SER A 48 16.55 6.66 -8.67
CA SER A 48 15.72 6.51 -7.47
C SER A 48 14.63 7.59 -7.38
N ILE A 49 14.95 8.87 -7.60
CA ILE A 49 13.97 9.97 -7.60
C ILE A 49 12.91 9.73 -8.68
N LEU A 50 13.35 9.45 -9.90
CA LEU A 50 12.45 9.23 -11.03
C LEU A 50 11.61 7.95 -10.84
N SER A 51 12.17 6.91 -10.19
CA SER A 51 11.41 5.71 -9.81
C SER A 51 10.29 6.04 -8.81
N LEU A 52 10.54 6.92 -7.83
CA LEU A 52 9.49 7.39 -6.91
C LEU A 52 8.41 8.16 -7.65
N CYS A 53 8.79 9.05 -8.57
CA CYS A 53 7.84 9.77 -9.42
C CYS A 53 6.98 8.83 -10.25
N ALA A 54 7.61 7.82 -10.87
CA ALA A 54 6.93 6.78 -11.61
C ALA A 54 5.94 6.00 -10.73
N ILE A 55 6.33 5.63 -9.51
CA ILE A 55 5.42 4.99 -8.54
C ILE A 55 4.23 5.91 -8.24
N SER A 56 4.45 7.20 -7.99
CA SER A 56 3.39 8.15 -7.70
C SER A 56 2.41 8.32 -8.87
N ILE A 57 2.91 8.40 -10.11
CA ILE A 57 2.08 8.46 -11.32
C ILE A 57 1.27 7.17 -11.49
N ASP A 58 1.88 6.01 -11.33
CA ASP A 58 1.19 4.73 -11.44
C ASP A 58 0.05 4.62 -10.41
N ARG A 59 0.29 5.09 -9.18
CA ARG A 59 -0.76 5.16 -8.15
C ARG A 59 -1.86 6.13 -8.51
N TYR A 60 -1.53 7.30 -9.05
CA TYR A 60 -2.52 8.27 -9.49
C TYR A 60 -3.44 7.68 -10.56
N LEU A 61 -2.87 6.99 -11.56
CA LEU A 61 -3.64 6.33 -12.62
C LEU A 61 -4.53 5.22 -12.04
N ALA A 62 -4.01 4.41 -11.11
CA ALA A 62 -4.79 3.37 -10.45
C ALA A 62 -5.96 3.94 -9.63
N VAL A 63 -5.76 5.06 -8.92
CA VAL A 63 -6.80 5.69 -8.09
C VAL A 63 -7.83 6.41 -8.95
N THR A 64 -7.44 7.08 -10.03
CA THR A 64 -8.34 7.92 -10.85
C THR A 64 -9.14 7.12 -11.87
N GLN A 65 -8.63 6.01 -12.40
CA GLN A 65 -9.28 5.23 -13.47
C GLN A 65 -9.54 3.76 -13.07
N PRO A 66 -10.46 3.50 -12.13
CA PRO A 66 -10.70 2.15 -11.59
C PRO A 66 -11.28 1.13 -12.59
N LEU A 67 -11.84 1.57 -13.72
CA LEU A 67 -12.52 0.69 -14.69
C LEU A 67 -11.79 0.55 -16.05
N THR A 68 -11.05 1.58 -16.47
CA THR A 68 -10.30 1.58 -17.75
C THR A 68 -8.90 0.96 -17.59
N TYR A 69 -8.33 1.01 -16.38
CA TYR A 69 -7.06 0.39 -16.07
C TYR A 69 -7.24 -1.14 -15.93
N SER A 70 -7.32 -1.85 -17.07
CA SER A 70 -7.37 -3.32 -17.08
C SER A 70 -6.15 -3.88 -16.33
N ARG A 71 -6.42 -4.40 -15.13
CA ARG A 71 -5.51 -4.52 -13.97
C ARG A 71 -4.27 -5.39 -14.18
N LYS A 72 -4.14 -6.14 -15.28
CA LYS A 72 -3.12 -7.20 -15.40
C LYS A 72 -2.14 -7.06 -16.57
N THR A 73 -2.59 -6.62 -17.75
CA THR A 73 -1.75 -6.65 -18.97
C THR A 73 -1.20 -5.27 -19.35
N ARG A 74 -2.03 -4.21 -19.25
CA ARG A 74 -1.61 -2.84 -19.59
C ARG A 74 -0.66 -2.24 -18.55
N SER A 75 -0.88 -2.58 -17.27
CA SER A 75 -0.04 -2.15 -16.14
C SER A 75 1.42 -2.61 -16.27
N LYS A 76 1.67 -3.83 -16.77
CA LYS A 76 3.05 -4.35 -16.92
C LYS A 76 3.82 -3.65 -18.04
N LYS A 77 3.18 -3.44 -19.19
CA LYS A 77 3.79 -2.70 -20.32
C LYS A 77 4.07 -1.26 -19.94
N LEU A 78 3.12 -0.60 -19.26
CA LEU A 78 3.29 0.75 -18.76
C LEU A 78 4.42 0.82 -17.71
N ALA A 79 4.46 -0.09 -16.76
CA ALA A 79 5.53 -0.14 -15.75
C ALA A 79 6.91 -0.36 -16.37
N LEU A 80 7.02 -1.26 -17.37
CA LEU A 80 8.28 -1.49 -18.08
C LEU A 80 8.71 -0.25 -18.88
N TYR A 81 7.76 0.41 -19.55
CA TYR A 81 8.01 1.68 -20.24
C TYR A 81 8.48 2.76 -19.26
N MET A 82 7.81 2.91 -18.11
CA MET A 82 8.19 3.88 -17.08
C MET A 82 9.59 3.60 -16.53
N ILE A 83 9.94 2.33 -16.28
CA ILE A 83 11.30 1.94 -15.86
C ILE A 83 12.31 2.30 -16.94
N LEU A 84 12.04 1.96 -18.21
CA LEU A 84 12.94 2.29 -19.32
C LEU A 84 13.14 3.80 -19.44
N CYS A 85 12.08 4.60 -19.36
CA CYS A 85 12.17 6.05 -19.34
C CYS A 85 13.00 6.57 -18.16
N VAL A 86 12.81 6.01 -16.96
CA VAL A 86 13.57 6.39 -15.76
C VAL A 86 15.08 6.20 -15.98
N TRP A 87 15.50 5.05 -16.48
CA TRP A 87 16.92 4.77 -16.71
C TRP A 87 17.49 5.60 -17.84
N LEU A 88 16.75 5.79 -18.94
CA LEU A 88 17.18 6.66 -20.03
C LEU A 88 17.35 8.11 -19.58
N LEU A 89 16.40 8.65 -18.81
CA LEU A 89 16.49 10.01 -18.27
C LEU A 89 17.66 10.14 -17.29
N ALA A 90 17.89 9.14 -16.42
CA ALA A 90 19.03 9.14 -15.52
C ALA A 90 20.37 9.16 -16.28
N LEU A 91 20.49 8.41 -17.37
CA LEU A 91 21.66 8.44 -18.25
C LEU A 91 21.81 9.80 -18.93
N VAL A 92 20.74 10.38 -19.46
CA VAL A 92 20.77 11.72 -20.10
C VAL A 92 21.26 12.80 -19.13
N ILE A 93 20.90 12.70 -17.84
CA ILE A 93 21.38 13.63 -16.81
C ILE A 93 22.86 13.39 -16.48
N THR A 94 23.32 12.14 -16.52
CA THR A 94 24.66 11.74 -16.06
C THR A 94 25.74 11.78 -17.14
N CYS A 95 25.40 11.56 -18.42
CA CYS A 95 26.36 11.52 -19.51
C CYS A 95 27.06 12.86 -19.89
N PRO A 96 26.46 14.05 -19.75
CA PRO A 96 27.07 15.29 -20.24
C PRO A 96 28.49 15.60 -19.71
N PRO A 97 28.83 15.37 -18.42
CA PRO A 97 30.18 15.52 -17.91
C PRO A 97 31.20 14.58 -18.61
N ILE A 98 30.80 13.36 -18.95
CA ILE A 98 31.64 12.37 -19.66
C ILE A 98 31.91 12.82 -21.11
N LEU A 99 30.96 13.55 -21.71
CA LEU A 99 31.09 14.14 -23.05
C LEU A 99 31.83 15.49 -23.06
N GLY A 100 32.42 15.90 -21.94
CA GLY A 100 33.26 17.09 -21.85
C GLY A 100 32.58 18.33 -21.25
N TRP A 101 31.37 18.22 -20.70
CA TRP A 101 30.72 19.34 -19.98
C TRP A 101 31.23 19.45 -18.53
N TYR A 102 32.56 19.51 -18.38
CA TYR A 102 33.26 19.52 -17.09
C TYR A 102 33.71 20.91 -16.66
N ASP A 103 34.18 21.02 -15.42
CA ASP A 103 34.93 22.18 -14.94
C ASP A 103 36.40 22.09 -15.39
N LYS A 104 37.03 23.24 -15.63
CA LYS A 104 38.37 23.36 -16.25
C LYS A 104 39.50 22.90 -15.32
N ASP A 105 39.32 22.98 -14.00
CA ASP A 105 40.40 22.75 -13.02
C ASP A 105 40.35 21.40 -12.30
N ARG A 106 39.43 20.50 -12.69
CA ARG A 106 39.13 19.28 -11.93
C ARG A 106 40.26 18.25 -11.86
N HIS A 107 41.11 18.15 -12.89
CA HIS A 107 42.16 17.13 -12.94
C HIS A 107 43.47 17.54 -12.25
N ARG A 108 43.55 18.76 -11.69
CA ARG A 108 44.74 19.26 -10.98
C ARG A 108 44.75 18.97 -9.48
N ASP A 109 43.59 18.82 -8.86
CA ASP A 109 43.47 18.63 -7.43
C ASP A 109 43.29 17.16 -7.04
N LYS A 110 43.89 16.72 -5.91
CA LYS A 110 43.58 15.43 -5.25
C LYS A 110 42.18 15.39 -4.60
N LYS A 111 41.26 16.24 -5.04
CA LYS A 111 39.92 16.38 -4.48
C LYS A 111 38.91 15.77 -5.45
N CYS A 112 38.17 14.78 -4.97
CA CYS A 112 37.01 14.24 -5.68
C CYS A 112 35.73 14.93 -5.19
N GLY A 113 34.98 15.54 -6.10
CA GLY A 113 33.75 16.26 -5.77
C GLY A 113 32.79 16.34 -6.95
N TYR A 114 31.60 16.90 -6.76
CA TYR A 114 30.64 17.09 -7.85
C TYR A 114 31.11 18.17 -8.84
N ASN A 115 30.62 18.09 -10.08
CA ASN A 115 30.91 19.09 -11.11
C ASN A 115 30.35 20.47 -10.68
N GLN A 116 31.18 21.51 -10.75
CA GLN A 116 30.82 22.88 -10.36
C GLN A 116 30.46 23.77 -11.55
N ASN A 117 30.49 23.23 -12.77
CA ASN A 117 30.04 23.95 -13.95
C ASN A 117 28.57 24.38 -13.79
N ARG A 118 28.33 25.70 -13.72
CA ARG A 118 27.02 26.32 -13.46
C ARG A 118 25.92 25.76 -14.36
N GLY A 119 26.20 25.60 -15.65
CA GLY A 119 25.21 25.10 -16.62
C GLY A 119 24.81 23.65 -16.35
N TYR A 120 25.81 22.80 -16.07
CA TYR A 120 25.55 21.41 -15.75
C TYR A 120 24.80 21.25 -14.43
N VAL A 121 25.17 22.00 -13.39
CA VAL A 121 24.53 21.93 -12.06
C VAL A 121 23.05 22.31 -12.12
N VAL A 122 22.73 23.37 -12.87
CA VAL A 122 21.32 23.76 -13.08
C VAL A 122 20.58 22.69 -13.87
N PHE A 123 21.14 22.21 -14.97
CA PHE A 123 20.53 21.16 -15.80
C PHE A 123 20.27 19.88 -15.01
N SER A 124 21.29 19.36 -14.32
CA SER A 124 21.22 18.13 -13.55
C SER A 124 20.31 18.29 -12.33
N GLY A 125 20.40 19.39 -11.58
CA GLY A 125 19.57 19.65 -10.40
C GLY A 125 18.09 19.78 -10.74
N MET A 126 17.76 20.50 -11.82
CA MET A 126 16.39 20.64 -12.28
C MET A 126 15.81 19.32 -12.79
N GLY A 127 16.56 18.60 -13.63
CA GLY A 127 16.12 17.36 -14.24
C GLY A 127 16.07 16.17 -13.26
N SER A 128 16.97 16.12 -12.29
CA SER A 128 17.04 15.02 -11.32
C SER A 128 16.11 15.20 -10.13
N PHE A 129 15.87 16.43 -9.66
CA PHE A 129 15.17 16.66 -8.40
C PHE A 129 14.01 17.66 -8.48
N PHE A 130 14.23 18.91 -8.90
CA PHE A 130 13.19 19.95 -8.77
C PHE A 130 11.99 19.73 -9.70
N ILE A 131 12.19 19.37 -10.97
CA ILE A 131 11.09 19.04 -11.88
C ILE A 131 10.36 17.76 -11.41
N PRO A 132 11.05 16.64 -11.12
CA PRO A 132 10.43 15.46 -10.53
C PRO A 132 9.63 15.77 -9.25
N LEU A 133 10.17 16.61 -8.36
CA LEU A 133 9.52 17.06 -7.12
C LEU A 133 8.19 17.77 -7.41
N LEU A 134 8.16 18.72 -8.36
CA LEU A 134 6.94 19.42 -8.72
C LEU A 134 5.88 18.47 -9.29
N VAL A 135 6.28 17.52 -10.14
CA VAL A 135 5.38 16.48 -10.68
C VAL A 135 4.79 15.64 -9.55
N VAL A 136 5.63 15.19 -8.63
CA VAL A 136 5.22 14.41 -7.46
C VAL A 136 4.24 15.19 -6.61
N LEU A 137 4.57 16.42 -6.20
CA LEU A 137 3.72 17.27 -5.38
C LEU A 137 2.36 17.52 -6.06
N TYR A 138 2.36 17.81 -7.36
CA TYR A 138 1.13 17.98 -8.13
C TYR A 138 0.27 16.70 -8.13
N VAL A 139 0.89 15.56 -8.40
CA VAL A 139 0.19 14.27 -8.41
C VAL A 139 -0.39 13.95 -7.04
N TYR A 140 0.37 14.14 -5.95
CA TYR A 140 -0.14 13.90 -4.60
C TYR A 140 -1.22 14.89 -4.18
N ALA A 141 -1.13 16.16 -4.56
CA ALA A 141 -2.20 17.13 -4.34
C ALA A 141 -3.50 16.66 -5.01
N LYS A 142 -3.42 16.22 -6.28
CA LYS A 142 -4.56 15.65 -7.00
C LYS A 142 -5.09 14.37 -6.33
N ILE A 143 -4.23 13.45 -5.90
CA ILE A 143 -4.62 12.24 -5.18
C ILE A 143 -5.37 12.61 -3.89
N SER A 144 -4.82 13.50 -3.07
CA SER A 144 -5.42 13.95 -1.81
C SER A 144 -6.77 14.63 -2.02
N CYS A 145 -6.91 15.49 -3.04
CA CYS A 145 -8.21 16.07 -3.41
C CYS A 145 -9.23 15.00 -3.83
N VAL A 146 -8.82 14.00 -4.61
CA VAL A 146 -9.69 12.90 -5.03
C VAL A 146 -10.11 12.05 -3.83
N ILE A 147 -9.20 11.78 -2.90
CA ILE A 147 -9.49 11.05 -1.66
C ILE A 147 -10.48 11.84 -0.78
N ALA A 148 -10.25 13.14 -0.58
CA ALA A 148 -11.13 14.00 0.22
C ALA A 148 -12.55 14.04 -0.36
N ARG A 149 -12.69 14.25 -1.68
CA ARG A 149 -13.98 14.19 -2.37
C ARG A 149 -14.68 12.84 -2.18
N ARG A 150 -13.92 11.74 -2.22
CA ARG A 150 -14.46 10.39 -2.03
C ARG A 150 -14.89 10.14 -0.59
N HIS A 151 -14.16 10.66 0.40
CA HIS A 151 -14.53 10.54 1.80
C HIS A 151 -15.88 11.21 2.07
N ASN A 152 -16.06 12.45 1.61
CA ASN A 152 -17.32 13.19 1.75
C ASN A 152 -18.49 12.46 1.06
N ASN A 153 -18.26 11.93 -0.16
CA ASN A 153 -19.30 11.16 -0.87
C ASN A 153 -19.67 9.86 -0.15
N LEU A 154 -18.71 9.20 0.50
CA LEU A 154 -18.94 7.98 1.26
C LEU A 154 -19.75 8.25 2.54
N GLU A 155 -19.49 9.36 3.21
CA GLU A 155 -20.26 9.79 4.38
C GLU A 155 -21.70 10.12 4.01
N ALA A 156 -21.90 10.86 2.91
CA ALA A 156 -23.23 11.16 2.38
C ALA A 156 -24.03 9.89 2.04
N LEU A 157 -23.40 8.89 1.40
CA LEU A 157 -24.03 7.61 1.10
C LEU A 157 -24.37 6.80 2.37
N ASN A 158 -23.50 6.84 3.38
CA ASN A 158 -23.73 6.14 4.64
C ASN A 158 -24.88 6.77 5.43
N GLN A 159 -24.99 8.10 5.40
CA GLN A 159 -26.13 8.83 5.97
C GLN A 159 -27.43 8.46 5.26
N GLN A 160 -27.48 8.50 3.91
CA GLN A 160 -28.67 8.08 3.16
C GLN A 160 -29.09 6.65 3.47
N HIS A 161 -28.14 5.73 3.62
CA HIS A 161 -28.43 4.35 3.97
C HIS A 161 -28.97 4.22 5.40
N ASN A 162 -28.43 4.95 6.38
CA ASN A 162 -28.93 4.94 7.76
C ASN A 162 -30.35 5.53 7.85
N LEU A 163 -30.63 6.61 7.12
CA LEU A 163 -31.97 7.20 7.01
C LEU A 163 -32.96 6.23 6.37
N GLY A 164 -32.61 5.64 5.21
CA GLY A 164 -33.47 4.67 4.53
C GLY A 164 -33.68 3.36 5.33
N ARG A 165 -32.68 2.93 6.10
CA ARG A 165 -32.82 1.80 7.03
C ARG A 165 -33.80 2.13 8.17
N HIS A 166 -33.75 3.34 8.72
CA HIS A 166 -34.68 3.79 9.75
C HIS A 166 -36.12 3.86 9.23
N GLU A 167 -36.32 4.34 8.00
CA GLU A 167 -37.65 4.37 7.37
C GLU A 167 -38.18 2.97 7.06
N MET A 168 -37.32 2.05 6.62
CA MET A 168 -37.71 0.66 6.35
C MET A 168 -38.12 -0.08 7.63
N ILE A 169 -37.39 0.13 8.75
CA ILE A 169 -37.74 -0.42 10.06
C ILE A 169 -39.08 0.13 10.54
N LYS A 170 -39.32 1.44 10.40
CA LYS A 170 -40.62 2.06 10.72
C LYS A 170 -41.77 1.47 9.90
N HIS A 171 -41.61 1.30 8.59
CA HIS A 171 -42.63 0.70 7.73
C HIS A 171 -42.90 -0.77 8.08
N THR A 172 -41.88 -1.55 8.44
CA THR A 172 -42.03 -2.96 8.81
C THR A 172 -42.75 -3.12 10.15
N CYS A 173 -42.41 -2.30 11.15
CA CYS A 173 -43.11 -2.27 12.43
C CYS A 173 -44.58 -1.82 12.29
N SER A 174 -44.86 -0.85 11.42
CA SER A 174 -46.24 -0.39 11.18
C SER A 174 -47.11 -1.44 10.48
N HIS A 175 -46.53 -2.25 9.58
CA HIS A 175 -47.24 -3.36 8.93
C HIS A 175 -47.50 -4.54 9.86
N HIS A 176 -46.61 -4.78 10.83
CA HIS A 176 -46.80 -5.82 11.84
C HIS A 176 -47.90 -5.45 12.85
N HIS A 177 -48.04 -4.16 13.17
CA HIS A 177 -49.08 -3.70 14.09
C HIS A 177 -50.50 -3.78 13.51
N HIS A 178 -50.66 -3.69 12.19
CA HIS A 178 -51.97 -3.79 11.53
C HIS A 178 -52.51 -5.22 11.42
N HIS A 179 -51.63 -6.24 11.37
CA HIS A 179 -52.05 -7.63 11.31
C HIS A 179 -52.55 -8.18 12.66
N HIS A 180 -52.20 -7.54 13.78
CA HIS A 180 -52.57 -8.03 15.11
C HIS A 180 -53.95 -7.58 15.59
N HIS A 181 -54.66 -6.70 14.86
CA HIS A 181 -55.97 -6.16 15.26
C HIS A 181 -57.19 -6.79 14.57
N GLN A 182 -57.04 -7.80 13.72
CA GLN A 182 -58.17 -8.42 13.01
C GLN A 182 -58.64 -9.79 13.51
N HIS A 183 -58.09 -10.33 14.60
CA HIS A 183 -58.64 -11.53 15.24
C HIS A 183 -59.11 -11.22 16.67
N LYS A 184 -60.38 -10.82 16.79
CA LYS A 184 -61.13 -10.91 18.04
C LYS A 184 -62.03 -12.15 17.93
N PRO A 185 -61.87 -13.20 18.75
CA PRO A 185 -62.83 -14.28 18.79
C PRO A 185 -63.99 -13.85 19.70
N ASN A 186 -65.20 -13.77 19.15
CA ASN A 186 -66.41 -13.77 19.97
C ASN A 186 -66.84 -15.23 20.16
N HIS A 187 -66.69 -15.73 21.38
CA HIS A 187 -67.49 -16.82 21.92
C HIS A 187 -68.67 -16.20 22.68
N ASP A 188 -69.88 -16.70 22.47
CA ASP A 188 -70.74 -17.21 23.55
C ASP A 188 -71.99 -17.91 23.00
N GLU A 189 -72.43 -18.89 23.78
CA GLU A 189 -73.40 -19.95 23.55
C GLU A 189 -74.87 -19.51 23.34
N SER A 190 -75.64 -20.39 22.68
CA SER A 190 -76.82 -21.09 23.25
C SER A 190 -77.95 -21.30 22.22
N ASP A 191 -78.12 -22.57 21.84
CA ASP A 191 -79.35 -23.36 21.92
C ASP A 191 -80.71 -22.75 21.47
N LYS A 192 -81.26 -23.26 20.34
CA LYS A 192 -82.47 -24.14 20.29
C LYS A 192 -83.14 -24.21 18.90
N SER A 193 -83.33 -25.45 18.47
CA SER A 193 -84.55 -26.07 17.89
C SER A 193 -85.17 -25.61 16.55
N GLU A 194 -85.13 -26.58 15.63
CA GLU A 194 -86.17 -27.10 14.73
C GLU A 194 -86.74 -26.33 13.50
N LYS A 195 -86.68 -27.11 12.40
CA LYS A 195 -87.63 -27.29 11.27
C LYS A 195 -87.58 -26.34 10.07
N GLY A 196 -87.42 -26.96 8.90
CA GLY A 196 -88.28 -26.68 7.74
C GLY A 196 -87.59 -26.19 6.47
N SER A 197 -87.28 -27.14 5.58
CA SER A 197 -87.48 -27.10 4.12
C SER A 197 -87.12 -25.87 3.26
N SER A 198 -86.24 -26.15 2.30
CA SER A 198 -86.30 -25.84 0.85
C SER A 198 -86.16 -24.40 0.33
N GLU A 199 -85.06 -24.27 -0.42
CA GLU A 199 -84.90 -23.63 -1.74
C GLU A 199 -84.71 -22.10 -1.86
N SER A 200 -83.69 -21.77 -2.67
CA SER A 200 -83.42 -20.52 -3.41
C SER A 200 -82.45 -19.47 -2.82
N GLU A 201 -81.17 -19.83 -2.64
CA GLU A 201 -80.06 -18.86 -2.56
C GLU A 201 -78.79 -19.34 -3.29
N GLU A 202 -78.85 -19.60 -4.60
CA GLU A 202 -77.65 -20.03 -5.36
C GLU A 202 -77.07 -18.97 -6.31
N ASN A 203 -77.71 -17.81 -6.49
CA ASN A 203 -77.23 -16.80 -7.45
C ASN A 203 -76.56 -15.54 -6.86
N LEU A 204 -76.43 -15.40 -5.53
CA LEU A 204 -75.76 -14.24 -4.91
C LEU A 204 -74.37 -14.55 -4.30
N LYS A 205 -73.97 -15.82 -4.21
CA LYS A 205 -72.66 -16.23 -3.66
C LYS A 205 -71.56 -16.36 -4.72
N ALA A 206 -71.92 -16.57 -5.99
CA ALA A 206 -70.96 -16.73 -7.08
C ALA A 206 -70.31 -15.40 -7.52
N HIS A 207 -71.03 -14.28 -7.46
CA HIS A 207 -70.50 -12.98 -7.89
C HIS A 207 -69.54 -12.34 -6.86
N ASN A 208 -69.68 -12.69 -5.57
CA ASN A 208 -68.83 -12.15 -4.50
C ASN A 208 -67.49 -12.92 -4.39
N ASN A 209 -67.48 -14.21 -4.75
CA ASN A 209 -66.28 -15.04 -4.68
C ASN A 209 -65.28 -14.75 -5.82
N ASN A 210 -65.78 -14.39 -7.01
CA ASN A 210 -64.93 -14.06 -8.16
C ASN A 210 -64.21 -12.71 -8.00
N ASN A 211 -64.86 -11.73 -7.35
CA ASN A 211 -64.23 -10.45 -7.02
C ASN A 211 -63.13 -10.61 -5.96
N ASN A 212 -63.32 -11.47 -4.97
CA ASN A 212 -62.32 -11.73 -3.93
C ASN A 212 -61.06 -12.44 -4.48
N HIS A 213 -61.22 -13.38 -5.43
CA HIS A 213 -60.08 -14.06 -6.06
C HIS A 213 -59.24 -13.12 -6.93
N HIS A 214 -59.88 -12.21 -7.68
CA HIS A 214 -59.20 -11.20 -8.49
C HIS A 214 -58.46 -10.14 -7.66
N VAL A 215 -58.97 -9.82 -6.46
CA VAL A 215 -58.32 -8.92 -5.50
C VAL A 215 -57.09 -9.57 -4.87
N LEU A 216 -57.20 -10.84 -4.44
CA LEU A 216 -56.09 -11.62 -3.86
C LEU A 216 -54.92 -11.81 -4.84
N GLU A 217 -55.18 -12.10 -6.13
CA GLU A 217 -54.11 -12.20 -7.14
C GLU A 217 -53.42 -10.85 -7.41
N ARG A 218 -54.17 -9.74 -7.38
CA ARG A 218 -53.61 -8.38 -7.53
C ARG A 218 -52.70 -8.02 -6.36
N GLU A 219 -53.08 -8.38 -5.14
CA GLU A 219 -52.25 -8.17 -3.95
C GLU A 219 -51.00 -9.06 -3.96
N ARG A 220 -51.11 -10.31 -4.40
CA ARG A 220 -49.97 -11.23 -4.55
C ARG A 220 -48.96 -10.74 -5.58
N ARG A 221 -49.43 -10.22 -6.73
CA ARG A 221 -48.58 -9.59 -7.76
C ARG A 221 -47.93 -8.30 -7.27
N LYS A 222 -48.63 -7.47 -6.49
CA LYS A 222 -48.04 -6.28 -5.83
C LYS A 222 -46.98 -6.64 -4.80
N SER A 223 -47.20 -7.67 -3.98
CA SER A 223 -46.22 -8.19 -3.02
C SER A 223 -45.01 -8.82 -3.69
N GLN A 224 -45.19 -9.58 -4.77
CA GLN A 224 -44.07 -10.11 -5.57
C GLN A 224 -43.26 -9.00 -6.26
N ALA A 225 -43.93 -7.99 -6.83
CA ALA A 225 -43.25 -6.83 -7.41
C ALA A 225 -42.46 -6.04 -6.35
N SER A 226 -43.04 -5.82 -5.17
CA SER A 226 -42.38 -5.18 -4.03
C SER A 226 -41.15 -5.95 -3.54
N CYS A 227 -41.24 -7.28 -3.46
CA CYS A 227 -40.15 -8.17 -3.09
C CYS A 227 -39.02 -8.20 -4.14
N SER A 228 -39.36 -8.18 -5.44
CA SER A 228 -38.37 -8.11 -6.52
C SER A 228 -37.61 -6.77 -6.52
N LEU A 229 -38.29 -5.66 -6.22
CA LEU A 229 -37.67 -4.33 -6.10
C LEU A 229 -36.78 -4.22 -4.86
N SER A 230 -37.18 -4.80 -3.72
CA SER A 230 -36.39 -4.78 -2.50
C SER A 230 -35.12 -5.64 -2.64
N LEU A 231 -35.22 -6.80 -3.29
CA LEU A 231 -34.06 -7.65 -3.61
C LEU A 231 -33.09 -6.98 -4.59
N GLN A 232 -33.60 -6.31 -5.64
CA GLN A 232 -32.78 -5.57 -6.59
C GLN A 232 -32.09 -4.35 -5.94
N ARG A 233 -32.74 -3.69 -4.98
CA ARG A 233 -32.09 -2.67 -4.13
C ARG A 233 -31.00 -3.28 -3.25
N GLY A 234 -31.27 -4.42 -2.61
CA GLY A 234 -30.31 -5.13 -1.76
C GLY A 234 -29.02 -5.51 -2.49
N LEU A 235 -29.13 -6.07 -3.70
CA LEU A 235 -28.00 -6.39 -4.56
C LEU A 235 -27.20 -5.14 -4.98
N ARG A 236 -27.88 -4.06 -5.38
CA ARG A 236 -27.22 -2.78 -5.72
C ARG A 236 -26.51 -2.14 -4.53
N LEU A 237 -27.03 -2.31 -3.31
CA LEU A 237 -26.42 -1.86 -2.07
C LEU A 237 -25.19 -2.70 -1.69
N ALA A 238 -25.26 -4.03 -1.85
CA ALA A 238 -24.14 -4.93 -1.63
C ALA A 238 -22.97 -4.64 -2.59
N ASP A 239 -23.26 -4.39 -3.88
CA ASP A 239 -22.26 -3.97 -4.88
C ASP A 239 -21.62 -2.63 -4.53
N LYS A 240 -22.43 -1.64 -4.13
CA LYS A 240 -21.92 -0.34 -3.66
C LYS A 240 -20.98 -0.55 -2.46
N CYS A 241 -21.39 -1.33 -1.45
CA CYS A 241 -20.62 -1.57 -0.23
C CYS A 241 -19.27 -2.27 -0.51
N THR A 242 -19.26 -3.24 -1.40
CA THR A 242 -18.04 -3.94 -1.85
C THR A 242 -17.09 -3.00 -2.60
N ARG A 243 -17.63 -2.09 -3.42
CA ARG A 243 -16.84 -1.07 -4.11
C ARG A 243 -16.26 -0.04 -3.14
N VAL A 244 -17.03 0.37 -2.13
CA VAL A 244 -16.58 1.27 -1.04
C VAL A 244 -15.39 0.68 -0.27
N SER A 245 -15.46 -0.60 0.11
CA SER A 245 -14.38 -1.24 0.88
C SER A 245 -13.10 -1.41 0.06
N SER A 246 -13.19 -1.72 -1.24
CA SER A 246 -12.04 -1.75 -2.15
C SER A 246 -11.38 -0.38 -2.27
N LEU A 247 -12.17 0.69 -2.43
CA LEU A 247 -11.67 2.06 -2.53
C LEU A 247 -11.01 2.54 -1.23
N LYS A 248 -11.56 2.19 -0.06
CA LYS A 248 -10.93 2.48 1.24
C LYS A 248 -9.55 1.82 1.36
N ARG A 249 -9.40 0.58 0.88
CA ARG A 249 -8.12 -0.12 0.87
C ARG A 249 -7.11 0.55 -0.06
N GLU A 250 -7.53 0.96 -1.26
CA GLU A 250 -6.70 1.70 -2.21
C GLU A 250 -6.22 3.05 -1.66
N SER A 251 -7.09 3.79 -0.96
CA SER A 251 -6.75 5.06 -0.32
C SER A 251 -5.68 4.91 0.77
N LYS A 252 -5.69 3.81 1.55
CA LYS A 252 -4.67 3.55 2.57
C LYS A 252 -3.29 3.34 1.94
N THR A 253 -3.22 2.63 0.82
CA THR A 253 -1.97 2.45 0.07
C THR A 253 -1.43 3.77 -0.46
N ALA A 254 -2.30 4.69 -0.91
CA ALA A 254 -1.88 6.03 -1.34
C ALA A 254 -1.32 6.86 -0.18
N GLN A 255 -1.97 6.84 0.99
CA GLN A 255 -1.52 7.56 2.20
C GLN A 255 -0.13 7.12 2.66
N THR A 256 0.12 5.81 2.69
CA THR A 256 1.45 5.23 2.95
C THR A 256 2.51 5.85 2.03
N LEU A 257 2.22 5.93 0.73
CA LEU A 257 3.18 6.41 -0.25
C LEU A 257 3.43 7.92 -0.11
N SER A 258 2.47 8.69 0.42
CA SER A 258 2.70 10.10 0.77
C SER A 258 3.72 10.27 1.89
N VAL A 259 3.71 9.39 2.91
CA VAL A 259 4.70 9.42 4.01
C VAL A 259 6.10 9.11 3.48
N VAL A 260 6.21 8.10 2.61
CA VAL A 260 7.46 7.71 1.96
C VAL A 260 8.05 8.87 1.15
N VAL A 261 7.21 9.52 0.34
CA VAL A 261 7.62 10.66 -0.49
C VAL A 261 7.97 11.88 0.37
N GLY A 262 7.25 12.14 1.46
CA GLY A 262 7.60 13.21 2.39
C GLY A 262 8.97 13.00 3.03
N GLY A 263 9.26 11.76 3.47
CA GLY A 263 10.58 11.40 4.00
C GLY A 263 11.70 11.58 2.98
N PHE A 264 11.45 11.15 1.74
CA PHE A 264 12.38 11.34 0.62
C PHE A 264 12.74 12.82 0.42
N ILE A 265 11.73 13.69 0.36
CA ILE A 265 11.91 15.13 0.16
C ILE A 265 12.71 15.73 1.32
N ALA A 266 12.38 15.37 2.56
CA ALA A 266 13.08 15.89 3.73
C ALA A 266 14.58 15.51 3.76
N CYS A 267 14.94 14.33 3.26
CA CYS A 267 16.33 13.88 3.18
C CYS A 267 17.12 14.53 2.03
N TRP A 268 16.48 14.74 0.88
CA TRP A 268 17.19 15.18 -0.34
C TRP A 268 17.12 16.68 -0.62
N LEU A 269 16.04 17.36 -0.22
CA LEU A 269 15.85 18.78 -0.47
C LEU A 269 17.02 19.65 0.04
N PRO A 270 17.55 19.46 1.27
CA PRO A 270 18.64 20.28 1.76
C PRO A 270 19.91 20.14 0.91
N PHE A 271 20.23 18.91 0.49
CA PHE A 271 21.37 18.62 -0.37
C PHE A 271 21.23 19.31 -1.74
N PHE A 272 20.08 19.18 -2.39
CA PHE A 272 19.87 19.78 -3.72
C PHE A 272 19.84 21.31 -3.71
N ILE A 273 19.39 21.94 -2.61
CA ILE A 273 19.49 23.39 -2.43
C ILE A 273 20.96 23.83 -2.39
N VAL A 274 21.77 23.16 -1.57
CA VAL A 274 23.22 23.45 -1.46
C VAL A 274 23.94 23.16 -2.77
N TYR A 275 23.64 22.03 -3.41
CA TYR A 275 24.20 21.65 -4.71
C TYR A 275 23.93 22.72 -5.78
N LEU A 276 22.69 23.23 -5.85
CA LEU A 276 22.31 24.26 -6.81
C LEU A 276 22.93 25.62 -6.48
N ALA A 277 23.08 25.97 -5.20
CA ALA A 277 23.61 27.26 -4.77
C ALA A 277 25.14 27.36 -4.87
N ASN A 278 25.86 26.26 -4.65
CA ASN A 278 27.31 26.25 -4.51
C ASN A 278 28.07 26.94 -5.67
N PRO A 279 27.74 26.72 -6.96
CA PRO A 279 28.44 27.37 -8.08
C PRO A 279 28.22 28.89 -8.23
N PHE A 280 27.26 29.44 -7.47
CA PHE A 280 26.89 30.86 -7.49
C PHE A 280 27.39 31.61 -6.25
N LEU A 281 27.92 30.90 -5.26
CA LEU A 281 28.48 31.48 -4.05
C LEU A 281 30.01 31.59 -4.15
N PRO A 282 30.64 32.53 -3.43
CA PRO A 282 32.10 32.59 -3.32
C PRO A 282 32.67 31.31 -2.71
N ASP A 283 33.86 30.91 -3.17
CA ASP A 283 34.58 29.74 -2.66
C ASP A 283 34.75 29.81 -1.14
N GLY A 284 34.49 28.70 -0.45
CA GLY A 284 34.62 28.60 1.01
C GLY A 284 33.41 29.08 1.81
N THR A 285 32.34 29.57 1.17
CA THR A 285 31.09 29.93 1.87
C THR A 285 30.40 28.70 2.49
N ILE A 286 30.45 27.56 1.80
CA ILE A 286 29.84 26.31 2.26
C ILE A 286 30.91 25.44 2.91
N SER A 287 30.72 25.10 4.19
CA SER A 287 31.63 24.21 4.92
C SER A 287 31.62 22.79 4.32
N PRO A 288 32.79 22.16 4.09
CA PRO A 288 32.88 20.78 3.64
C PRO A 288 32.16 19.79 4.56
N LEU A 289 32.13 20.09 5.87
CA LEU A 289 31.41 19.27 6.84
C LEU A 289 29.90 19.30 6.58
N LEU A 290 29.33 20.48 6.29
CA LEU A 290 27.92 20.63 5.96
C LEU A 290 27.56 19.86 4.69
N SER A 291 28.35 20.02 3.62
CA SER A 291 28.16 19.28 2.37
C SER A 291 28.21 17.77 2.59
N SER A 292 29.20 17.28 3.34
CA SER A 292 29.30 15.86 3.70
C SER A 292 28.08 15.38 4.46
N SER A 293 27.67 16.08 5.53
CA SER A 293 26.51 15.71 6.34
C SER A 293 25.22 15.63 5.53
N LEU A 294 25.01 16.56 4.59
CA LEU A 294 23.84 16.55 3.71
C LEU A 294 23.87 15.39 2.70
N THR A 295 25.04 15.05 2.16
CA THR A 295 25.19 13.87 1.28
C THR A 295 24.86 12.57 2.05
N TRP A 296 25.36 12.43 3.27
CA TRP A 296 25.04 11.29 4.14
C TRP A 296 23.55 11.20 4.46
N LEU A 297 22.90 12.33 4.73
CA LEU A 297 21.44 12.39 4.92
C LEU A 297 20.68 11.92 3.69
N GLY A 298 21.12 12.30 2.49
CA GLY A 298 20.57 11.83 1.22
C GLY A 298 20.70 10.32 1.06
N TRP A 299 21.87 9.75 1.35
CA TRP A 299 22.08 8.29 1.23
C TRP A 299 21.34 7.47 2.30
N LEU A 300 21.05 8.03 3.48
CA LEU A 300 20.20 7.35 4.48
C LEU A 300 18.81 7.02 3.93
N ASN A 301 18.30 7.78 2.95
CA ASN A 301 17.06 7.47 2.27
C ASN A 301 17.05 6.06 1.65
N SER A 302 18.16 5.63 1.05
CA SER A 302 18.28 4.28 0.48
C SER A 302 18.29 3.18 1.55
N ALA A 303 18.76 3.47 2.76
CA ALA A 303 18.69 2.54 3.89
C ALA A 303 17.26 2.40 4.44
N ILE A 304 16.40 3.42 4.28
CA ILE A 304 15.02 3.43 4.78
C ILE A 304 14.08 2.62 3.86
N ASN A 305 14.39 2.51 2.57
CA ASN A 305 13.54 1.87 1.56
C ASN A 305 13.15 0.40 1.89
N PRO A 306 14.06 -0.50 2.32
CA PRO A 306 13.70 -1.85 2.77
C PRO A 306 12.70 -1.87 3.94
N PHE A 307 12.82 -0.95 4.89
CA PHE A 307 11.90 -0.84 6.03
C PHE A 307 10.54 -0.32 5.60
N ILE A 308 10.50 0.67 4.70
CA ILE A 308 9.26 1.15 4.08
C ILE A 308 8.48 -0.02 3.46
N TYR A 309 9.15 -0.84 2.66
CA TYR A 309 8.50 -1.98 2.02
C TYR A 309 8.08 -3.07 3.01
N ALA A 310 8.92 -3.34 4.02
CA ALA A 310 8.63 -4.34 5.04
C ALA A 310 7.43 -3.95 5.91
N PHE A 311 7.28 -2.68 6.32
CA PHE A 311 6.22 -2.27 7.24
C PHE A 311 4.91 -1.90 6.56
N TYR A 312 4.96 -1.38 5.33
CA TYR A 312 3.80 -0.74 4.70
C TYR A 312 3.20 -1.47 3.51
N SER A 313 3.87 -2.46 2.92
CA SER A 313 3.24 -3.32 1.92
C SER A 313 2.68 -4.58 2.61
N PRO A 314 1.36 -4.69 2.82
CA PRO A 314 0.76 -5.79 3.58
C PRO A 314 1.07 -7.18 2.98
N ASP A 315 1.20 -7.26 1.66
CA ASP A 315 1.58 -8.48 0.94
C ASP A 315 3.05 -8.86 1.18
N PHE A 316 3.94 -7.87 1.24
CA PHE A 316 5.36 -8.08 1.53
C PHE A 316 5.64 -8.32 3.00
N ARG A 317 4.89 -7.67 3.89
CA ARG A 317 5.06 -7.78 5.35
C ARG A 317 4.84 -9.22 5.81
N LEU A 318 3.89 -9.93 5.20
CA LEU A 318 3.63 -11.34 5.48
C LEU A 318 4.81 -12.23 5.04
N ALA A 319 5.37 -11.97 3.86
CA ALA A 319 6.54 -12.70 3.34
C ALA A 319 7.82 -12.37 4.13
N PHE A 320 8.04 -11.11 4.46
CA PHE A 320 9.16 -10.61 5.26
C PHE A 320 9.16 -11.25 6.65
N TRP A 321 8.06 -11.18 7.40
CA TRP A 321 7.94 -11.83 8.70
C TRP A 321 8.04 -13.36 8.61
N ARG A 322 7.55 -13.97 7.53
CA ARG A 322 7.76 -15.42 7.31
C ARG A 322 9.24 -15.77 7.12
N LEU A 323 10.05 -14.91 6.51
CA LEU A 323 11.49 -15.14 6.29
C LEU A 323 12.33 -14.82 7.54
N THR A 324 12.04 -13.70 8.22
CA THR A 324 12.77 -13.24 9.42
C THR A 324 12.37 -14.02 10.68
N ILE A 325 11.07 -14.24 10.95
CA ILE A 325 10.61 -14.96 12.15
C ILE A 325 10.84 -16.47 12.03
N LYS A 326 10.74 -17.09 10.85
CA LYS A 326 11.11 -18.52 10.71
C LYS A 326 12.61 -18.74 10.98
N HIS A 327 13.49 -17.80 10.66
CA HIS A 327 14.91 -17.92 11.00
C HIS A 327 15.14 -17.86 12.52
N CYS A 328 14.46 -16.95 13.22
CA CYS A 328 14.50 -16.91 14.69
C CYS A 328 13.90 -18.17 15.34
N ASN A 329 12.77 -18.69 14.82
CA ASN A 329 12.12 -19.88 15.38
C ASN A 329 12.80 -21.20 14.99
N LYS A 330 13.41 -21.34 13.80
CA LYS A 330 14.28 -22.48 13.47
C LYS A 330 15.55 -22.48 14.34
N SER A 331 16.14 -21.31 14.60
CA SER A 331 17.31 -21.20 15.47
C SER A 331 16.99 -21.58 16.93
N LYS A 332 15.82 -21.18 17.45
CA LYS A 332 15.35 -21.57 18.79
C LYS A 332 14.95 -23.04 18.88
N ARG A 333 14.21 -23.57 17.90
CA ARG A 333 13.73 -24.96 17.89
C ARG A 333 14.87 -25.97 17.69
N SER A 334 15.88 -25.64 16.87
CA SER A 334 17.07 -26.48 16.68
C SER A 334 18.04 -26.45 17.87
N ARG A 335 18.08 -25.35 18.65
CA ARG A 335 18.81 -25.30 19.93
C ARG A 335 18.09 -26.08 21.02
N ALA A 336 16.76 -25.94 21.13
CA ALA A 336 15.97 -26.70 22.10
C ALA A 336 16.02 -28.22 21.83
N GLN A 337 15.94 -28.64 20.57
CA GLN A 337 16.07 -30.06 20.20
C GLN A 337 17.48 -30.60 20.44
N ARG A 338 18.54 -29.82 20.19
CA ARG A 338 19.92 -30.21 20.55
C ARG A 338 20.13 -30.31 22.05
N ALA A 339 19.59 -29.37 22.83
CA ALA A 339 19.67 -29.43 24.30
C ALA A 339 18.94 -30.66 24.87
N HIS A 340 17.75 -30.98 24.35
CA HIS A 340 16.99 -32.16 24.76
C HIS A 340 17.71 -33.47 24.39
N MET A 341 18.31 -33.54 23.20
CA MET A 341 19.06 -34.73 22.76
C MET A 341 20.35 -34.93 23.56
N ASN A 342 21.05 -33.85 23.93
CA ASN A 342 22.23 -33.91 24.82
C ASN A 342 21.86 -34.32 26.25
N MET A 343 20.70 -33.91 26.78
CA MET A 343 20.20 -34.37 28.08
C MET A 343 19.90 -35.87 28.07
N LEU A 344 19.20 -36.37 27.05
CA LEU A 344 18.90 -37.79 26.93
C LEU A 344 20.16 -38.66 26.81
N ASP A 345 21.16 -38.20 26.05
CA ASP A 345 22.43 -38.88 25.92
C ASP A 345 23.22 -38.89 27.25
N SER A 346 23.17 -37.79 28.02
CA SER A 346 23.77 -37.70 29.35
C SER A 346 23.09 -38.64 30.36
N SER A 347 21.75 -38.73 30.35
CA SER A 347 21.00 -39.69 31.17
C SER A 347 21.28 -41.14 30.79
N CYS A 348 21.50 -41.43 29.49
CA CYS A 348 21.84 -42.76 29.02
C CYS A 348 23.27 -43.18 29.41
N ARG A 349 24.24 -42.25 29.36
CA ARG A 349 25.61 -42.47 29.88
C ARG A 349 25.63 -42.74 31.38
N MET A 350 24.87 -41.96 32.17
CA MET A 350 24.75 -42.18 33.62
C MET A 350 24.14 -43.55 33.96
N ARG A 351 23.12 -44.00 33.21
CA ARG A 351 22.54 -45.35 33.39
C ARG A 351 23.52 -46.46 33.03
N LYS A 352 24.32 -46.31 31.97
CA LYS A 352 25.38 -47.28 31.63
C LYS A 352 26.47 -47.34 32.69
N GLN A 353 26.90 -46.21 33.24
CA GLN A 353 27.87 -46.19 34.34
C GLN A 353 27.31 -46.91 35.56
N ASN A 354 26.09 -46.60 36.01
CA ASN A 354 25.47 -47.27 37.15
C ASN A 354 25.29 -48.78 36.96
N HIS A 355 25.03 -49.25 35.73
CA HIS A 355 24.90 -50.67 35.44
C HIS A 355 26.25 -51.40 35.45
N VAL A 356 27.34 -50.72 35.08
CA VAL A 356 28.71 -51.24 35.19
C VAL A 356 29.14 -51.29 36.66
N THR A 357 28.86 -50.25 37.47
CA THR A 357 29.14 -50.26 38.92
C THR A 357 28.31 -51.30 39.67
N TYR A 358 27.07 -51.57 39.25
CA TYR A 358 26.24 -52.62 39.84
C TYR A 358 26.77 -54.02 39.54
N ASN A 359 27.17 -54.27 38.29
CA ASN A 359 27.74 -55.58 37.89
C ASN A 359 29.13 -55.83 38.53
N LEU A 360 29.92 -54.78 38.79
CA LEU A 360 31.20 -54.90 39.50
C LEU A 360 31.05 -55.19 41.00
N ARG A 361 29.91 -54.86 41.63
CA ARG A 361 29.65 -55.16 43.05
C ARG A 361 29.07 -56.55 43.32
N HIS A 362 28.56 -57.23 42.30
CA HIS A 362 27.95 -58.55 42.43
C HIS A 362 28.84 -59.70 41.97
N HIS A 363 30.06 -59.41 41.49
CA HIS A 363 31.05 -60.39 41.05
C HIS A 363 32.35 -60.38 41.89
N SER A 364 32.33 -59.69 43.03
CA SER A 364 33.35 -59.67 44.07
C SER A 364 32.68 -59.98 45.39
#